data_AF-A0A840S2D1-F1
#
_entry.id   AF-A0A840S2D1-F1
#
_cell.length_a   1.000
_cell.length_b   1.000
_cell.length_c   1.000
_cell.angle_alpha   90.00
_cell.angle_beta   90.00
_cell.angle_gamma   90.00
#
_symmetry.space_group_name_H-M   'P 1'
#
loop_
_entity.id
_entity.type
_entity.pdbx_description
1 polymer ?
#
loop_
_entity_poly.entity_id
_entity_poly.type
_entity_poly.pdbx_seq_one_letter_code
_entity_poly.pdbx_strand_id
1 'polypeptide(L)' 'MTEPNPIVTAIVWKLDEDLREAWEERAAVLEFDAGLSRELAECLALLDLIRMRPADVLQRLN' A
#
# COMPACT_ATOMS: atom_id res chain seq x y z
N MET A 1 -6.20 5.76 -17.21
CA MET A 1 -5.50 5.25 -16.01
C MET A 1 -6.01 6.08 -14.85
N THR A 2 -6.51 5.47 -13.78
CA THR A 2 -7.01 6.20 -12.62
C THR A 2 -5.81 6.62 -11.77
N GLU A 3 -5.75 7.90 -11.40
CA GLU A 3 -4.73 8.41 -10.48
C GLU A 3 -4.89 7.76 -9.09
N PRO A 4 -3.81 7.34 -8.42
CA PRO A 4 -3.86 6.82 -7.06
C PRO A 4 -4.45 7.82 -6.07
N ASN A 5 -5.07 7.30 -5.00
CA ASN A 5 -5.59 8.16 -3.95
C ASN A 5 -4.45 8.98 -3.30
N PRO A 6 -4.56 10.32 -3.21
CA PRO A 6 -3.45 11.17 -2.76
C PRO A 6 -2.99 10.87 -1.33
N ILE A 7 -3.87 10.35 -0.47
CA ILE A 7 -3.52 9.96 0.91
C ILE A 7 -2.64 8.71 0.88
N VAL A 8 -3.01 7.70 0.09
CA VAL A 8 -2.24 6.46 -0.05
C VAL A 8 -0.85 6.78 -0.60
N THR A 9 -0.77 7.59 -1.66
CA THR A 9 0.49 8.04 -2.25
C THR A 9 1.39 8.72 -1.22
N ALA A 10 0.84 9.66 -0.43
CA ALA A 10 1.62 10.39 0.57
C ALA A 10 2.19 9.49 1.66
N ILE A 11 1.46 8.44 2.06
CA ILE A 11 1.92 7.47 3.06
C ILE A 11 2.98 6.54 2.45
N VAL A 12 2.73 5.98 1.27
CA VAL A 12 3.65 5.06 0.58
C VAL A 12 4.99 5.72 0.26
N TRP A 13 5.00 7.02 -0.04
CA TRP A 13 6.23 7.78 -0.29
C TRP A 13 7.13 7.93 0.94
N LYS A 14 6.59 7.76 2.15
CA LYS A 14 7.38 7.76 3.40
C LYS A 14 7.99 6.39 3.70
N LEU A 15 7.48 5.32 3.11
CA LEU A 15 7.98 3.97 3.29
C LEU A 15 9.37 3.82 2.65
N ASP A 16 10.20 2.96 3.24
CA ASP A 16 11.43 2.49 2.60
C ASP A 16 11.13 1.54 1.44
N GLU A 17 12.17 1.15 0.70
CA GLU A 17 12.06 0.31 -0.49
C GLU A 17 11.40 -1.04 -0.16
N ASP A 18 11.86 -1.71 0.90
CA ASP A 18 11.31 -3.01 1.35
C ASP A 18 9.81 -2.95 1.70
N LEU A 19 9.37 -1.90 2.39
CA LEU A 19 7.95 -1.72 2.73
C LEU A 19 7.12 -1.33 1.50
N ARG A 20 7.69 -0.54 0.59
CA ARG A 20 7.02 -0.12 -0.64
C ARG A 20 6.83 -1.30 -1.59
N GLU A 21 7.85 -2.12 -1.79
CA GLU A 21 7.77 -3.35 -2.59
C GLU A 21 6.68 -4.28 -2.06
N ALA A 22 6.65 -4.53 -0.75
CA ALA A 22 5.61 -5.36 -0.13
C ALA A 22 4.18 -4.79 -0.34
N TRP A 23 4.03 -3.46 -0.35
CA TRP A 23 2.77 -2.81 -0.69
C TRP A 23 2.41 -2.98 -2.18
N GLU A 24 3.36 -2.76 -3.09
CA GLU A 24 3.16 -2.88 -4.55
C GLU A 24 2.76 -4.30 -4.95
N GLU A 25 3.46 -5.31 -4.43
CA GLU A 25 3.13 -6.72 -4.67
C GLU A 25 1.72 -7.06 -4.19
N ARG A 26 1.36 -6.59 -2.98
CA ARG A 26 0.03 -6.86 -2.42
C ARG A 26 -1.07 -6.13 -3.18
N ALA A 27 -0.82 -4.90 -3.61
CA ALA A 27 -1.75 -4.12 -4.43
C ALA A 27 -1.97 -4.81 -5.79
N ALA A 28 -0.91 -5.31 -6.43
CA ALA A 28 -1.01 -6.03 -7.69
C ALA A 28 -1.86 -7.30 -7.57
N VAL A 29 -1.66 -8.10 -6.51
CA VAL A 29 -2.49 -9.30 -6.25
C VAL A 29 -3.96 -8.90 -6.08
N LEU A 30 -4.24 -7.85 -5.31
CA LEU A 30 -5.61 -7.41 -5.06
C LEU A 30 -6.28 -6.83 -6.32
N GLU A 31 -5.54 -6.14 -7.18
CA GLU A 31 -6.06 -5.60 -8.44
C GLU A 31 -6.31 -6.72 -9.46
N PHE A 32 -5.29 -7.55 -9.74
CA PHE A 32 -5.33 -8.46 -10.88
C PHE A 32 -5.90 -9.84 -10.53
N ASP A 33 -5.54 -10.40 -9.38
CA ASP A 33 -6.01 -11.75 -9.01
C ASP A 33 -7.38 -11.69 -8.33
N ALA A 34 -7.61 -10.69 -7.47
CA ALA A 34 -8.88 -10.51 -6.78
C ALA A 34 -9.88 -9.60 -7.53
N GLY A 35 -9.46 -8.97 -8.64
CA GLY A 35 -10.33 -8.17 -9.51
C GLY A 35 -10.86 -6.89 -8.86
N LEU A 36 -10.18 -6.36 -7.85
CA LEU A 36 -10.59 -5.11 -7.21
C LEU A 36 -10.21 -3.91 -8.07
N SER A 37 -10.92 -2.79 -7.89
CA SER A 37 -10.46 -1.53 -8.46
C SER A 37 -9.10 -1.18 -7.90
N ARG A 38 -8.22 -0.62 -8.74
CA ARG A 38 -6.88 -0.19 -8.33
C ARG A 38 -6.88 0.65 -7.05
N GLU A 39 -7.78 1.63 -6.95
CA GLU A 39 -7.89 2.47 -5.74
C GLU A 39 -8.18 1.64 -4.48
N LEU A 40 -9.09 0.66 -4.56
CA LEU A 40 -9.42 -0.21 -3.44
C LEU A 40 -8.27 -1.18 -3.12
N ALA A 41 -7.63 -1.74 -4.15
CA ALA A 41 -6.49 -2.63 -4.02
C ALA A 41 -5.31 -1.94 -3.30
N GLU A 42 -4.95 -0.73 -3.73
CA GLU A 42 -3.90 0.09 -3.12
C GLU A 42 -4.22 0.43 -1.65
N CYS A 43 -5.48 0.79 -1.35
CA CYS A 43 -5.93 1.06 0.03
C CYS A 43 -5.84 -0.18 0.91
N LEU A 44 -6.36 -1.32 0.45
CA LEU A 44 -6.35 -2.57 1.22
C LEU A 44 -4.95 -3.12 1.41
N ALA A 45 -4.07 -3.00 0.41
CA ALA A 45 -2.66 -3.37 0.53
C ALA A 45 -1.96 -2.55 1.62
N LEU A 46 -2.24 -1.23 1.70
CA LEU A 46 -1.68 -0.38 2.75
C LEU A 46 -2.18 -0.78 4.14
N LEU A 47 -3.48 -1.06 4.27
CA LEU A 47 -4.06 -1.55 5.53
C LEU A 47 -3.50 -2.92 5.94
N ASP A 48 -3.31 -3.84 4.98
CA ASP A 48 -2.67 -5.13 5.22
C ASP A 48 -1.22 -4.94 5.69
N LEU A 49 -0.46 -4.04 5.06
CA LEU A 49 0.92 -3.75 5.47
C LEU A 49 1.00 -3.19 6.88
N ILE A 50 0.14 -2.23 7.24
CA ILE A 50 0.03 -1.67 8.61
C ILE A 50 -0.34 -2.78 9.60
N ARG A 51 -1.28 -3.65 9.25
CA ARG A 51 -1.72 -4.77 10.12
C ARG A 51 -0.59 -5.78 10.35
N MET A 52 0.20 -6.10 9.33
CA MET A 52 1.27 -7.09 9.42
C MET A 52 2.55 -6.56 10.06
N ARG A 53 2.92 -5.30 9.77
CA ARG A 53 4.18 -4.67 10.21
C ARG A 53 3.94 -3.30 10.84
N PRO A 54 3.13 -3.20 11.92
CA PRO A 54 2.72 -1.90 12.46
C PRO A 54 3.90 -1.06 12.97
N ALA A 55 4.90 -1.69 13.62
CA ALA A 55 6.06 -0.98 14.15
C ALA A 55 6.91 -0.35 13.03
N ASP A 56 7.25 -1.14 11.99
CA ASP A 56 8.06 -0.69 10.87
C ASP A 56 7.38 0.45 10.11
N VAL A 57 6.09 0.31 9.83
CA VAL A 57 5.32 1.34 9.13
C VAL A 57 5.24 2.62 9.97
N LEU A 58 4.85 2.51 11.25
CA LEU A 58 4.72 3.69 12.12
C LEU A 58 6.05 4.41 12.34
N GLN A 59 7.18 3.70 12.37
CA GLN A 59 8.51 4.32 12.47
C GLN A 59 8.81 5.25 11.28
N ARG A 60 8.28 4.97 10.10
CA ARG A 60 8.45 5.80 8.90
C ARG A 60 7.49 7.00 8.84
N LEU A 61 6.44 6.99 9.66
CA LEU A 61 5.39 8.02 9.65
C LEU A 61 5.57 9.10 10.73
N ASN A 62 6.45 8.87 11.72
CA ASN A 62 6.90 9.86 12.70
C ASN A 62 7.90 10.85 12.10
#